data_AF-A0A317ITY8-F1
#
_entry.id   AF-A0A317ITY8-F1
#
_cell.length_a   1.000
_cell.length_b   1.000
_cell.length_c   1.000
_cell.angle_alpha   90.00
_cell.angle_beta   90.00
_cell.angle_gamma   90.00
#
_symmetry.space_group_name_H-M   'P 1'
#
loop_
_entity.id
_entity.type
_entity.pdbx_description
1 polymer ?
#
loop_
_entity_poly.entity_id
_entity_poly.type
_entity_poly.pdbx_seq_one_letter_code
_entity_poly.pdbx_strand_id
1 'polypeptide(L)' 'APAKIIGTGKAANDPTKALTRPLCPYPETAHYRGSGDPNDAQSFACTADR' A
#
# COMPACT_ATOMS: atom_id res chain seq x y z
N ALA A 1 -9.54 -16.98 0.92
CA ALA A 1 -9.43 -15.67 0.22
C ALA A 1 -7.96 -15.22 0.28
N PRO A 2 -7.49 -14.35 -0.64
CA PRO A 2 -6.11 -13.86 -0.60
C PRO A 2 -5.88 -12.98 0.64
N ALA A 3 -4.69 -13.11 1.24
CA ALA A 3 -4.32 -12.33 2.42
C ALA A 3 -4.07 -10.83 2.09
N LYS A 4 -3.66 -10.51 0.87
CA LYS A 4 -3.53 -9.15 0.31
C LYS A 4 -3.29 -9.23 -1.21
N ILE A 5 -3.66 -8.20 -1.95
CA ILE A 5 -3.40 -8.07 -3.40
C ILE A 5 -2.55 -6.82 -3.63
N ILE A 6 -1.45 -6.90 -4.36
CA ILE A 6 -0.62 -5.71 -4.64
C ILE A 6 -1.16 -4.99 -5.87
N GLY A 7 -1.61 -3.76 -5.70
CA GLY A 7 -1.93 -2.84 -6.79
C GLY A 7 -0.68 -2.07 -7.23
N THR A 8 -0.54 -1.87 -8.53
CA THR A 8 0.53 -1.07 -9.14
C THR A 8 -0.07 0.10 -9.91
N GLY A 9 0.57 1.25 -9.86
CA GLY A 9 0.19 2.45 -10.60
C GLY A 9 1.35 3.41 -10.76
N LYS A 10 1.04 4.61 -11.22
CA LYS A 10 2.00 5.72 -11.29
C LYS A 10 1.84 6.61 -10.07
N ALA A 11 2.94 7.16 -9.55
CA ALA A 11 2.85 8.09 -8.42
C ALA A 11 2.11 9.36 -8.85
N ALA A 12 1.24 9.87 -7.96
CA ALA A 12 0.37 11.00 -8.27
C ALA A 12 1.14 12.28 -8.61
N ASN A 13 2.29 12.49 -7.95
CA ASN A 13 3.12 13.68 -8.13
C ASN A 13 4.22 13.50 -9.18
N ASP A 14 4.48 12.27 -9.63
CA ASP A 14 5.53 11.95 -10.57
C ASP A 14 5.17 10.68 -11.37
N PRO A 15 4.66 10.82 -12.60
CA PRO A 15 4.22 9.69 -13.41
C PRO A 15 5.36 8.83 -13.96
N THR A 16 6.62 9.22 -13.72
CA THR A 16 7.80 8.40 -14.03
C THR A 16 8.09 7.38 -12.93
N LYS A 17 7.55 7.58 -11.72
CA LYS A 17 7.73 6.68 -10.58
C LYS A 17 6.59 5.67 -10.49
N ALA A 18 6.96 4.43 -10.20
CA ALA A 18 6.00 3.39 -9.85
C ALA A 18 5.47 3.64 -8.44
N LEU A 19 4.17 3.44 -8.27
CA LEU A 19 3.49 3.44 -6.98
C LEU A 19 2.89 2.07 -6.77
N THR A 20 3.18 1.46 -5.63
CA THR A 20 2.61 0.17 -5.24
C THR A 20 1.90 0.28 -3.91
N ARG A 21 0.71 -0.33 -3.80
CA ARG A 21 -0.10 -0.31 -2.57
C ARG A 21 -0.77 -1.66 -2.34
N PRO A 22 -0.69 -2.24 -1.13
CA PRO A 22 -1.45 -3.44 -0.82
C PRO A 22 -2.94 -3.12 -0.68
N LEU A 23 -3.78 -3.81 -1.44
CA LEU A 23 -5.21 -3.92 -1.21
C LEU A 23 -5.44 -4.89 -0.05
N CYS A 24 -6.03 -4.37 1.00
CA CYS A 24 -6.31 -5.10 2.24
C CYS A 24 -7.74 -5.64 2.24
N PRO A 25 -7.97 -6.83 2.83
CA PRO A 25 -9.30 -7.34 3.01
C PRO A 25 -10.08 -6.44 3.98
N TYR A 26 -11.34 -6.11 3.64
CA TYR A 26 -12.20 -5.37 4.56
C TYR A 26 -12.36 -6.16 5.88
N PRO A 27 -12.29 -5.52 7.07
CA PRO A 27 -12.27 -4.06 7.34
C PRO A 27 -10.87 -3.43 7.46
N GLU A 28 -9.80 -4.16 7.12
CA GLU A 28 -8.45 -3.64 7.22
C GLU A 28 -8.14 -2.59 6.14
N THR A 29 -7.28 -1.64 6.48
CA THR A 29 -6.79 -0.60 5.55
C THR A 29 -5.27 -0.62 5.48
N ALA A 30 -4.71 -0.14 4.37
CA ALA A 30 -3.27 -0.07 4.17
C ALA A 30 -2.67 1.11 4.93
N HIS A 31 -2.02 0.83 6.06
CA HIS A 31 -1.37 1.81 6.91
C HIS A 31 0.14 1.86 6.63
N TYR A 32 0.71 3.06 6.52
CA TYR A 32 2.16 3.24 6.34
C TYR A 32 2.90 2.90 7.63
N ARG A 33 4.04 2.20 7.55
CA ARG A 33 4.81 1.78 8.72
C ARG A 33 5.56 2.91 9.42
N GLY A 34 5.63 4.10 8.82
CA GLY A 34 6.41 5.23 9.32
C GLY A 34 7.86 5.26 8.80
N SER A 35 8.32 4.21 8.13
CA SER A 35 9.66 4.09 7.55
C SER A 35 9.63 3.33 6.23
N GLY A 36 10.57 3.62 5.34
CA GLY A 36 10.66 3.02 4.00
C GLY A 36 10.29 4.00 2.89
N ASP A 37 10.22 3.51 1.65
CA ASP A 37 9.74 4.31 0.51
C ASP A 37 8.20 4.39 0.56
N PRO A 38 7.59 5.59 0.61
CA PRO A 38 6.13 5.75 0.56
C PRO A 38 5.48 5.23 -0.73
N ASN A 39 6.25 4.94 -1.77
CA ASN A 39 5.79 4.37 -3.03
C ASN A 39 5.89 2.84 -3.09
N ASP A 40 6.55 2.20 -2.12
CA ASP A 40 6.71 0.76 -2.05
C ASP A 40 5.64 0.14 -1.13
N ALA A 41 4.94 -0.89 -1.62
CA ALA A 41 3.94 -1.65 -0.89
C ALA A 41 4.52 -2.35 0.36
N GLN A 42 5.82 -2.66 0.40
CA GLN A 42 6.48 -3.23 1.57
C GLN A 42 6.51 -2.27 2.77
N SER A 43 6.47 -0.97 2.51
CA SER A 43 6.41 0.06 3.54
C SER A 43 5.02 0.20 4.18
N PHE A 44 4.04 -0.61 3.74
CA PHE A 44 2.67 -0.61 4.24
C PHE A 44 2.31 -1.93 4.92
N ALA A 45 1.36 -1.88 5.84
CA ALA A 45 0.76 -3.04 6.49
C ALA A 45 -0.76 -2.91 6.46
N CYS A 46 -1.46 -4.03 6.35
CA CYS A 46 -2.90 -4.04 6.54
C CYS A 46 -3.19 -4.02 8.04
N THR A 47 -3.97 -3.04 8.49
CA THR A 47 -4.36 -2.87 9.89
C THR A 47 -5.84 -2.55 9.96
N ALA A 48 -6.59 -3.17 10.87
CA ALA A 48 -7.90 -2.69 11.25
C ALA A 48 -7.70 -1.42 12.08
N ASP A 49 -8.01 -0.26 11.49
CA ASP A 49 -8.11 0.99 12.24
C ASP A 49 -9.13 0.77 13.37
N ARG A 50 -8.73 1.05 14.61
CA ARG A 50 -9.44 0.60 15.81
C ARG A 50 -10.40 1.67 16.33
#